data_AF-C0Q926-F1
#
_entry.id   AF-C0Q926-F1
#
_cell.length_a   1.000
_cell.length_b   1.000
_cell.length_c   1.000
_cell.angle_alpha   90.00
_cell.angle_beta   90.00
_cell.angle_gamma   90.00
#
_symmetry.space_group_name_H-M   'P 1'
#
loop_
_entity.id
_entity.type
_entity.pdbx_description
1 polymer ?
#
loop_
_entity_poly.entity_id
_entity_poly.type
_entity_poly.pdbx_seq_one_letter_code
_entity_poly.pdbx_strand_id
1 'polypeptide(L)'
;MGRKKGISKGEIANIYTLNQKDFDYTEWLILKYAREWTLVKGKNPSGDIVSEYETVVSSELRRYIDKLLRMMIFANYFGNKFLRRKKGHDACSLN
;
A
#
# COMPACT_ATOMS: atom_id res chain seq x y z
N MET A 1 12.44 14.24 -20.64
CA MET A 1 11.02 14.48 -20.36
C MET A 1 10.48 13.35 -19.48
N GLY A 2 10.35 13.59 -18.17
CA GLY A 2 9.85 12.58 -17.23
C GLY A 2 8.33 12.55 -17.23
N ARG A 3 7.71 11.60 -17.93
CA ARG A 3 6.30 11.31 -17.74
C ARG A 3 6.12 10.90 -16.28
N LYS A 4 5.28 11.62 -15.52
CA LYS A 4 4.82 11.14 -14.21
C LYS A 4 4.21 9.75 -14.45
N LYS A 5 4.94 8.67 -14.08
CA LYS A 5 4.36 7.34 -13.86
C LYS A 5 3.47 7.45 -12.63
N GLY A 6 2.30 8.07 -12.80
CA GLY A 6 1.30 8.22 -11.77
C GLY A 6 0.17 7.24 -12.02
N ILE A 7 -0.39 6.70 -10.95
CA ILE A 7 -1.64 5.93 -10.97
C ILE A 7 -2.75 6.90 -11.42
N SER A 8 -3.47 6.55 -12.47
CA SER A 8 -4.61 7.33 -12.96
C SER A 8 -5.77 7.29 -11.97
N LYS A 9 -6.70 8.24 -12.08
CA LYS A 9 -7.89 8.27 -11.20
C LYS A 9 -8.74 7.00 -11.33
N GLY A 10 -8.82 6.41 -12.52
CA GLY A 10 -9.53 5.14 -12.75
C GLY A 10 -8.84 3.97 -12.06
N GLU A 11 -7.51 3.91 -12.13
CA GLU A 11 -6.74 2.88 -11.41
C GLU A 11 -6.90 3.02 -9.89
N ILE A 12 -6.96 4.23 -9.34
CA ILE A 12 -7.22 4.43 -7.90
C ILE A 12 -8.60 3.86 -7.51
N ALA A 13 -9.63 4.09 -8.33
CA ALA A 13 -10.96 3.56 -8.07
C ALA A 13 -10.98 2.02 -8.08
N ASN A 14 -10.32 1.41 -9.07
CA ASN A 14 -10.20 -0.05 -9.17
C ASN A 14 -9.41 -0.63 -7.99
N ILE A 15 -8.33 0.02 -7.55
CA ILE A 15 -7.55 -0.40 -6.37
C ILE A 15 -8.39 -0.30 -5.09
N TYR A 16 -9.26 0.71 -5.00
CA TYR A 16 -10.13 0.90 -3.85
C TYR A 16 -11.20 -0.19 -3.73
N THR A 17 -11.86 -0.54 -4.83
CA THR A 17 -12.89 -1.59 -4.85
C THR A 17 -12.30 -3.00 -4.85
N LEU A 18 -11.13 -3.14 -5.50
CA LEU A 18 -10.36 -4.37 -5.62
C LEU A 18 -11.20 -5.56 -6.13
N ASN A 19 -12.03 -5.33 -7.14
CA ASN A 19 -12.75 -6.43 -7.79
C ASN A 19 -11.80 -7.21 -8.69
N GLN A 20 -11.82 -8.53 -8.59
CA GLN A 20 -10.93 -9.41 -9.36
C GLN A 20 -11.02 -9.19 -10.88
N LYS A 21 -12.20 -8.91 -11.41
CA LYS A 21 -12.42 -8.67 -12.85
C LYS A 21 -11.66 -7.47 -13.43
N ASP A 22 -11.20 -6.56 -12.57
CA ASP A 22 -10.55 -5.32 -12.98
C ASP A 22 -9.02 -5.48 -13.09
N PHE A 23 -8.48 -6.68 -12.81
CA PHE A 23 -7.04 -6.97 -12.73
C PHE A 23 -6.68 -8.35 -13.28
N ASP A 24 -5.40 -8.58 -13.61
CA ASP A 24 -4.88 -9.94 -13.71
C ASP A 24 -5.01 -10.66 -12.38
N TYR A 25 -5.18 -11.99 -12.40
CA TYR A 25 -5.36 -12.75 -11.17
C TYR A 25 -4.20 -12.60 -10.19
N THR A 26 -2.97 -12.65 -10.70
CA THR A 26 -1.77 -12.54 -9.88
C THR A 26 -1.66 -11.14 -9.29
N GLU A 27 -1.95 -10.11 -10.09
CA GLU A 27 -1.98 -8.72 -9.63
C GLU A 27 -3.04 -8.51 -8.55
N TRP A 28 -4.26 -8.99 -8.79
CA TRP A 28 -5.35 -8.94 -7.82
C TRP A 28 -4.98 -9.61 -6.50
N LEU A 29 -4.40 -10.82 -6.56
CA LEU A 29 -3.99 -11.58 -5.39
C LEU A 29 -2.90 -10.86 -4.58
N ILE A 30 -1.92 -10.25 -5.25
CA ILE A 30 -0.88 -9.43 -4.61
C ILE A 30 -1.50 -8.22 -3.91
N LEU A 31 -2.39 -7.49 -4.58
CA LEU A 31 -3.06 -6.31 -4.03
C LEU A 31 -4.00 -6.68 -2.88
N LYS A 32 -4.67 -7.83 -2.97
CA LYS A 32 -5.54 -8.38 -1.93
C LYS A 32 -4.73 -8.74 -0.70
N TYR A 33 -3.63 -9.46 -0.87
CA TYR A 33 -2.70 -9.76 0.22
C TYR A 33 -2.19 -8.47 0.88
N ALA A 34 -1.76 -7.48 0.10
CA ALA A 34 -1.30 -6.19 0.60
C ALA A 34 -2.36 -5.47 1.46
N ARG A 35 -3.64 -5.53 1.05
CA ARG A 35 -4.75 -4.97 1.82
C ARG A 35 -4.90 -5.67 3.16
N GLU A 36 -4.97 -7.00 3.18
CA GLU A 36 -5.16 -7.78 4.40
C GLU A 36 -3.97 -7.58 5.36
N TRP A 37 -2.74 -7.57 4.85
CA TRP A 37 -1.52 -7.27 5.62
C TRP A 37 -1.58 -5.86 6.25
N THR A 38 -2.11 -4.87 5.52
CA THR A 38 -2.28 -3.50 6.03
C THR A 38 -3.35 -3.42 7.12
N LEU A 39 -4.47 -4.14 6.96
CA LEU A 39 -5.56 -4.20 7.95
C LEU A 39 -5.07 -4.75 9.29
N VAL A 40 -4.14 -5.72 9.27
CA VAL A 40 -3.51 -6.26 10.49
C VAL A 40 -2.24 -5.51 10.93
N LYS A 41 -2.05 -4.27 10.44
CA LYS A 41 -0.94 -3.37 10.81
C LYS A 41 0.45 -3.96 10.59
N GLY A 42 0.63 -4.69 9.49
CA GLY A 42 1.92 -5.23 9.10
C GLY A 42 2.30 -6.55 9.75
N LYS A 43 1.36 -7.20 10.45
CA LYS A 43 1.50 -8.59 10.87
C LYS A 43 1.19 -9.52 9.69
N ASN A 44 1.59 -10.79 9.79
CA ASN A 44 1.14 -11.77 8.81
C ASN A 44 -0.39 -11.93 8.90
N PRO A 45 -1.13 -11.68 7.82
CA PRO A 45 -2.55 -11.99 7.78
C PRO A 45 -2.75 -13.52 7.89
N SER A 46 -3.98 -13.93 8.16
CA SER A 46 -4.38 -15.34 8.19
C SER A 46 -5.52 -15.60 7.20
N GLY A 47 -5.74 -16.87 6.88
CA GLY A 47 -6.83 -17.32 6.00
C GLY A 47 -6.37 -17.74 4.61
N ASP A 48 -7.32 -18.19 3.81
CA ASP A 48 -7.09 -18.90 2.54
C ASP A 48 -6.30 -18.07 1.53
N ILE A 49 -6.49 -16.74 1.56
CA ILE A 49 -5.79 -15.80 0.68
C ILE A 49 -4.27 -15.84 0.87
N VAL A 50 -3.79 -16.17 2.08
CA VAL A 50 -2.36 -16.24 2.38
C VAL A 50 -1.78 -17.50 1.78
N SER A 51 -2.40 -18.65 2.04
CA SER A 51 -1.99 -19.92 1.45
C SER A 51 -1.96 -19.83 -0.08
N GLU A 52 -2.98 -19.21 -0.66
CA GLU A 52 -3.07 -18.99 -2.10
C GLU A 52 -1.98 -18.05 -2.63
N TYR A 53 -1.78 -16.91 -1.96
CA TYR A 53 -0.67 -16.00 -2.29
C TYR A 53 0.69 -16.69 -2.20
N GLU A 54 0.94 -17.50 -1.17
CA GLU A 54 2.20 -18.23 -1.02
C GLU A 54 2.42 -19.32 -2.06
N THR A 55 1.33 -19.87 -2.60
CA THR A 55 1.35 -20.90 -3.65
C THR A 55 1.56 -20.29 -5.03
N VAL A 56 0.81 -19.23 -5.36
CA VAL A 56 0.81 -18.61 -6.69
C VAL A 56 2.03 -17.69 -6.88
N VAL A 57 2.44 -16.97 -5.84
CA VAL A 57 3.47 -15.94 -5.94
C VAL A 57 4.84 -16.50 -5.54
N SER A 58 5.81 -16.37 -6.44
CA SER A 58 7.17 -16.86 -6.22
C SER A 58 7.81 -16.25 -4.97
N SER A 59 8.66 -17.02 -4.28
CA SER A 59 9.31 -16.57 -3.06
C SER A 59 10.14 -15.29 -3.25
N GLU A 60 10.74 -15.10 -4.43
CA GLU A 60 11.47 -13.87 -4.78
C GLU A 60 10.54 -12.66 -4.88
N LEU A 61 9.43 -12.80 -5.60
CA LEU A 61 8.44 -11.74 -5.75
C LEU A 61 7.78 -11.42 -4.41
N ARG A 62 7.50 -12.43 -3.58
CA ARG A 62 6.98 -12.22 -2.22
C ARG A 62 7.93 -11.40 -1.35
N ARG A 63 9.25 -11.68 -1.39
CA ARG A 63 10.26 -10.87 -0.68
C ARG A 63 10.31 -9.44 -1.20
N TYR A 64 10.14 -9.24 -2.50
CA TYR A 64 10.09 -7.90 -3.09
C TYR A 64 8.85 -7.13 -2.61
N ILE A 65 7.67 -7.76 -2.64
CA ILE A 65 6.41 -7.19 -2.16
C ILE A 65 6.50 -6.81 -0.68
N ASP A 66 7.04 -7.69 0.19
CA ASP A 66 7.20 -7.39 1.63
C ASP A 66 8.05 -6.12 1.86
N LYS A 67 9.12 -5.93 1.08
CA LYS A 67 9.92 -4.69 1.13
C LYS A 67 9.09 -3.47 0.75
N LEU A 68 8.27 -3.55 -0.30
CA LEU A 68 7.39 -2.45 -0.72
C LEU A 68 6.37 -2.09 0.37
N LEU A 69 5.73 -3.09 0.98
CA LEU A 69 4.75 -2.87 2.05
C LEU A 69 5.37 -2.20 3.27
N ARG A 70 6.57 -2.63 3.68
CA ARG A 70 7.33 -1.99 4.76
C ARG A 70 7.71 -0.56 4.42
N MET A 71 8.12 -0.28 3.18
CA MET A 71 8.42 1.09 2.73
C MET A 71 7.18 1.98 2.76
N MET A 72 6.01 1.48 2.38
CA MET A 72 4.75 2.23 2.50
C MET A 72 4.42 2.56 3.96
N ILE A 73 4.55 1.60 4.87
CA ILE A 73 4.37 1.85 6.31
C ILE A 73 5.37 2.91 6.80
N PHE A 74 6.64 2.76 6.44
CA PHE A 74 7.67 3.74 6.80
C PHE A 74 7.32 5.14 6.30
N ALA A 75 6.94 5.28 5.03
CA ALA A 75 6.55 6.56 4.44
C ALA A 75 5.32 7.17 5.16
N ASN A 76 4.33 6.35 5.51
CA ASN A 76 3.16 6.77 6.27
C ASN A 76 3.54 7.28 7.67
N TYR A 77 4.39 6.54 8.40
CA TYR A 77 4.86 6.98 9.72
C TYR A 77 5.75 8.23 9.63
N PHE A 78 6.67 8.27 8.68
CA PHE A 78 7.58 9.38 8.49
C PHE A 78 6.82 10.67 8.13
N GLY A 79 5.90 10.60 7.17
CA GLY A 79 5.06 11.74 6.79
C GLY A 79 4.20 12.24 7.95
N ASN A 80 3.54 11.33 8.67
CA ASN A 80 2.69 11.69 9.80
C ASN A 80 3.48 12.27 10.99
N LYS A 81 4.71 11.80 11.25
CA LYS A 81 5.51 12.20 12.42
C LYS A 81 6.37 13.43 12.17
N PHE A 82 6.90 13.61 10.96
CA PHE A 82 7.85 14.70 10.64
C PHE A 82 7.23 15.87 9.88
N LEU A 83 6.27 15.64 8.98
CA LEU A 83 5.67 16.73 8.18
C LEU A 83 4.48 17.40 8.86
N ARG A 84 3.77 16.70 9.75
CA ARG A 84 2.62 17.26 10.48
C ARG A 84 3.01 18.30 11.54
N ARG A 85 4.28 18.30 12.00
CA ARG A 85 4.83 19.32 12.91
C ARG A 85 4.98 20.70 12.28
N LYS A 86 4.94 20.82 10.96
CA LYS A 86 5.11 22.10 10.25
C LYS A 86 3.83 22.95 10.13
N LYS A 87 2.67 22.44 10.55
CA LYS A 87 1.39 23.18 10.47
C LYS A 87 0.98 23.88 11.78
N GLY A 88 1.82 23.86 12.81
CA GLY A 88 1.49 24.40 14.14
C GLY A 88 2.33 25.59 14.61
N HIS A 89 3.20 26.16 13.78
CA HIS A 89 4.14 27.21 14.23
C HIS A 89 4.00 28.57 13.53
N ASP A 90 2.96 28.78 12.72
CA ASP A 90 2.71 30.06 12.03
C ASP A 90 1.32 30.67 12.35
N ALA A 91 0.65 30.22 13.41
CA ALA A 91 -0.70 30.70 13.79
C ALA A 91 -0.77 31.42 15.15
N CYS A 92 0.35 31.98 15.63
CA CYS A 92 0.39 32.88 16.79
C CYS A 92 1.25 34.10 16.49
N SER A 93 0.74 35.00 15.65
CA SER A 93 1.17 36.39 15.55
C SER A 93 0.07 37.13 14.80
N LEU A 94 -0.93 37.61 15.54
CA LEU A 94 -1.85 38.70 15.21
C LEU A 94 -2.94 38.70 16.30
N ASN A 95 -2.62 39.35 17.42
CA ASN A 95 -3.54 40.12 18.27
C ASN A 95 -2.70 41.19 18.96
#